data_AF-C6LBW2-F1
#
_entry.id   AF-C6LBW2-F1
#
_cell.length_a   1.000
_cell.length_b   1.000
_cell.length_c   1.000
_cell.angle_alpha   90.00
_cell.angle_beta   90.00
_cell.angle_gamma   90.00
#
_symmetry.space_group_name_H-M   'P 1'
#
loop_
_entity.id
_entity.type
_entity.pdbx_description
1 polymer ?
#
loop_
_entity_poly.entity_id
_entity_poly.type
_entity_poly.pdbx_seq_one_letter_code
_entity_poly.pdbx_strand_id
1 'polypeptide(L)'
;MGYMNRVSECISGGRRIARTAILYHGEAEWCGRAMLSQKPARKLAEAQIAYDCIPADVFAEREHYRTDISRVLRVNTQEYRALIVPYAQFVTAEFAEAAAELWKNGFPVIFLEGLPEGICNPAKNAKVSLEGLKDCPVLSLEELVPYLKRMGLPEAAFTPENPYLRALHYQGECELYYFVNEGAGRYEGTVCIPGAGPCYGYDAWENRIYRLKPEHIRREDGAARKLPVSLDPRRSLIVVLDTADEELLCEPLCEKGETSPLKTWKRSICDATEYPHFREEKTVTLPDTLAQEQPSFSGFVRYESTFSAKPGEKVLLEVTDAKEGMEVFVNGKSAGIQIVPPYRYDLTGLAEAGENKLVIEVATTLERQCYEMTKDDPRMKMRGLAKPEGGSGITGEVYLRHFGC
;
A
#
# COMPACT_ATOMS: atom_id res chain seq x y z
N MET A 1 6.68 -2.35 -15.37
CA MET A 1 6.88 -0.93 -15.01
C MET A 1 5.63 -0.05 -15.19
N GLY A 2 4.67 -0.38 -16.07
CA GLY A 2 3.51 0.48 -16.35
C GLY A 2 2.69 0.92 -15.13
N TYR A 3 2.33 -0.03 -14.24
CA TYR A 3 1.63 0.30 -12.98
C TYR A 3 2.39 1.34 -12.15
N MET A 4 3.68 1.09 -11.89
CA MET A 4 4.50 1.98 -11.07
C MET A 4 4.59 3.37 -11.68
N ASN A 5 4.84 3.47 -12.99
CA ASN A 5 4.91 4.76 -13.68
C ASN A 5 3.61 5.55 -13.54
N ARG A 6 2.44 4.91 -13.70
CA ARG A 6 1.13 5.57 -13.56
C ARG A 6 0.86 6.03 -12.14
N VAL A 7 1.15 5.20 -11.14
CA VAL A 7 1.01 5.61 -9.74
C VAL A 7 1.96 6.76 -9.43
N SER A 8 3.23 6.67 -9.84
CA SER A 8 4.23 7.73 -9.64
C SER A 8 3.82 9.04 -10.29
N GLU A 9 3.25 9.01 -11.50
CA GLU A 9 2.70 10.20 -12.16
C GLU A 9 1.63 10.87 -11.29
N CYS A 10 0.67 10.10 -10.75
CA CYS A 10 -0.38 10.63 -9.88
C CYS A 10 0.16 11.28 -8.59
N ILE A 11 1.31 10.86 -8.09
CA ILE A 11 1.89 11.32 -6.81
C ILE A 11 3.24 12.04 -6.99
N SER A 12 3.48 12.62 -8.16
CA SER A 12 4.66 13.44 -8.45
C SER A 12 4.36 14.94 -8.40
N GLY A 13 5.35 15.75 -8.02
CA GLY A 13 5.28 17.22 -8.09
C GLY A 13 4.44 17.94 -7.02
N GLY A 14 3.53 17.26 -6.35
CA GLY A 14 2.75 17.73 -5.20
C GLY A 14 3.36 17.37 -3.83
N ARG A 15 2.49 17.26 -2.82
CA ARG A 15 2.89 16.90 -1.45
C ARG A 15 1.91 15.95 -0.79
N ARG A 16 2.43 15.07 0.07
CA ARG A 16 1.64 14.28 1.01
C ARG A 16 1.06 15.21 2.08
N ILE A 17 -0.18 14.97 2.50
CA ILE A 17 -0.78 15.64 3.65
C ILE A 17 -0.57 14.79 4.89
N ALA A 18 0.27 15.28 5.81
CA ALA A 18 0.50 14.67 7.12
C ALA A 18 0.40 15.75 8.21
N ARG A 19 -0.61 15.65 9.08
CA ARG A 19 -0.88 16.67 10.11
C ARG A 19 -0.18 16.39 11.43
N THR A 20 0.64 15.36 11.52
CA THR A 20 1.23 14.89 12.76
C THR A 20 2.73 14.67 12.57
N ALA A 21 3.55 15.15 13.51
CA ALA A 21 4.99 14.89 13.50
C ALA A 21 5.36 13.97 14.66
N ILE A 22 6.29 13.05 14.44
CA ILE A 22 6.93 12.24 15.49
C ILE A 22 8.40 12.65 15.54
N LEU A 23 8.90 13.03 16.71
CA LEU A 23 10.33 13.27 16.89
C LEU A 23 11.10 11.96 16.68
N TYR A 24 12.07 11.97 15.76
CA TYR A 24 12.97 10.85 15.56
C TYR A 24 13.84 10.66 16.81
N HIS A 25 14.04 9.42 17.21
CA HIS A 25 14.64 9.06 18.50
C HIS A 25 16.19 9.03 18.49
N GLY A 26 16.81 9.45 17.38
CA GLY A 26 18.24 9.30 17.12
C GLY A 26 19.11 9.69 18.31
N GLU A 27 19.08 10.94 18.73
CA GLU A 27 19.90 11.45 19.84
C GLU A 27 19.53 10.78 21.17
N ALA A 28 18.23 10.53 21.40
CA ALA A 28 17.74 9.96 22.65
C ALA A 28 18.26 8.53 22.88
N GLU A 29 18.36 7.71 21.82
CA GLU A 29 18.83 6.33 21.90
C GLU A 29 20.31 6.23 22.32
N TRP A 30 21.13 7.21 21.94
CA TRP A 30 22.54 7.26 22.34
C TRP A 30 22.76 7.80 23.75
N CYS A 31 21.83 8.62 24.27
CA CYS A 31 22.06 9.40 25.47
C CYS A 31 21.37 8.86 26.72
N GLY A 32 20.43 7.92 26.61
CA GLY A 32 19.80 7.29 27.76
C GLY A 32 18.67 6.34 27.38
N ARG A 33 17.71 6.15 28.29
CA ARG A 33 16.51 5.35 27.99
C ARG A 33 15.67 6.07 26.93
N ALA A 34 15.29 5.36 25.88
CA ALA A 34 14.51 5.91 24.77
C ALA A 34 13.44 4.93 24.27
N MET A 35 12.35 5.50 23.74
CA MET A 35 11.33 4.80 22.98
C MET A 35 11.62 4.99 21.48
N LEU A 36 11.77 3.88 20.75
CA LEU A 36 11.91 3.94 19.29
C LEU A 36 10.65 4.55 18.66
N SER A 37 10.84 5.52 17.76
CA SER A 37 9.74 6.26 17.09
C SER A 37 8.80 5.34 16.30
N GLN A 38 9.25 4.14 15.92
CA GLN A 38 8.41 3.12 15.27
C GLN A 38 7.21 2.66 16.14
N LYS A 39 7.31 2.76 17.48
CA LYS A 39 6.23 2.37 18.39
C LYS A 39 4.99 3.26 18.24
N PRO A 40 5.06 4.60 18.42
CA PRO A 40 3.91 5.47 18.13
C PRO A 40 3.56 5.51 16.64
N ALA A 41 4.56 5.46 15.75
CA ALA A 41 4.34 5.41 14.30
C ALA A 41 3.40 4.27 13.88
N ARG A 42 3.58 3.07 14.45
CA ARG A 42 2.68 1.92 14.24
C ARG A 42 1.25 2.24 14.70
N LYS A 43 1.08 2.78 15.92
CA LYS A 43 -0.25 3.12 16.46
C LYS A 43 -0.99 4.13 15.58
N LEU A 44 -0.27 5.15 15.09
CA LEU A 44 -0.84 6.17 14.20
C LEU A 44 -1.20 5.57 12.83
N ALA A 45 -0.33 4.73 12.25
CA ALA A 45 -0.59 4.05 10.98
C ALA A 45 -1.83 3.14 11.05
N GLU A 46 -1.95 2.31 12.10
CA GLU A 46 -3.10 1.44 12.34
C GLU A 46 -4.41 2.23 12.55
N ALA A 47 -4.33 3.50 12.92
CA ALA A 47 -5.46 4.39 13.17
C ALA A 47 -5.74 5.41 12.04
N GLN A 48 -5.09 5.26 10.88
CA GLN A 48 -5.19 6.18 9.74
C GLN A 48 -4.81 7.64 10.04
N ILE A 49 -3.89 7.85 10.97
CA ILE A 49 -3.34 9.17 11.27
C ILE A 49 -2.03 9.29 10.50
N ALA A 50 -2.00 10.16 9.49
CA ALA A 50 -0.80 10.41 8.71
C ALA A 50 0.24 11.16 9.55
N TYR A 51 1.48 10.70 9.51
CA TYR A 51 2.61 11.28 10.22
C TYR A 51 3.88 11.32 9.38
N ASP A 52 4.79 12.21 9.78
CA ASP A 52 6.20 12.19 9.39
C ASP A 52 7.09 12.01 10.63
N CYS A 53 8.24 11.38 10.45
CA CYS A 53 9.30 11.36 11.44
C CYS A 53 10.26 12.51 11.14
N ILE A 54 10.42 13.45 12.08
CA ILE A 54 11.30 14.62 11.90
C ILE A 54 12.51 14.53 12.85
N PRO A 55 13.73 14.85 12.39
CA PRO A 55 14.92 14.86 13.24
C PRO A 55 14.91 16.05 14.21
N ALA A 56 15.68 15.98 15.30
CA ALA A 56 15.84 17.12 16.21
C ALA A 56 16.50 18.34 15.52
N ASP A 57 17.28 18.10 14.46
CA ASP A 57 17.96 19.12 13.66
C ASP A 57 17.01 20.17 13.08
N VAL A 58 15.73 19.84 12.85
CA VAL A 58 14.74 20.83 12.39
C VAL A 58 14.59 22.01 13.37
N PHE A 59 14.90 21.81 14.64
CA PHE A 59 14.83 22.84 15.70
C PHE A 59 16.16 23.58 15.89
N ALA A 60 17.28 22.91 15.62
CA ALA A 60 18.63 23.49 15.70
C ALA A 60 18.98 24.31 14.45
N GLU A 61 18.62 23.81 13.26
CA GLU A 61 18.98 24.37 11.96
C GLU A 61 17.74 24.93 11.23
N ARG A 62 16.98 25.79 11.93
CA ARG A 62 15.66 26.27 11.45
C ARG A 62 15.72 26.93 10.06
N GLU A 63 16.79 27.62 9.71
CA GLU A 63 16.94 28.23 8.39
C GLU A 63 17.09 27.18 7.28
N HIS A 64 17.93 26.16 7.51
CA HIS A 64 18.16 25.06 6.55
C HIS A 64 16.87 24.29 6.26
N TYR A 65 16.15 23.90 7.32
CA TYR A 65 14.89 23.16 7.22
C TYR A 65 13.66 24.03 6.96
N ARG A 66 13.83 25.36 6.93
CA ARG A 66 12.75 26.35 6.84
C ARG A 66 11.68 26.12 7.90
N THR A 67 12.12 25.89 9.14
CA THR A 67 11.26 25.58 10.27
C THR A 67 10.66 26.85 10.87
N ASP A 68 9.34 26.86 11.03
CA ASP A 68 8.58 27.89 11.72
C ASP A 68 7.85 27.26 12.91
N ILE A 69 7.96 27.90 14.07
CA ILE A 69 7.32 27.47 15.33
C ILE A 69 6.53 28.59 16.02
N SER A 70 6.30 29.70 15.31
CA SER A 70 5.68 30.90 15.88
C SER A 70 4.19 30.73 16.23
N ARG A 71 3.43 30.04 15.37
CA ARG A 71 1.99 29.76 15.54
C ARG A 71 1.60 28.32 15.26
N VAL A 72 2.37 27.66 14.40
CA VAL A 72 2.23 26.26 13.99
C VAL A 72 3.62 25.67 13.92
N LEU A 73 3.76 24.35 14.05
CA LEU A 73 4.99 23.67 13.64
C LEU A 73 4.92 23.45 12.13
N ARG A 74 5.77 24.15 11.38
CA ARG A 74 5.95 23.93 9.94
C ARG A 74 7.42 23.61 9.66
N VAL A 75 7.66 22.57 8.87
CA VAL A 75 8.99 22.21 8.37
C VAL A 75 8.91 22.19 6.85
N ASN A 76 9.65 23.08 6.19
CA ASN A 76 9.55 23.31 4.74
C ASN A 76 8.09 23.53 4.28
N THR A 77 7.54 22.63 3.47
CA THR A 77 6.17 22.71 2.93
C THR A 77 5.14 22.00 3.81
N GLN A 78 5.55 21.34 4.88
CA GLN A 78 4.67 20.55 5.72
C GLN A 78 4.26 21.31 6.98
N GLU A 79 2.96 21.39 7.22
CA GLU A 79 2.39 21.99 8.42
C GLU A 79 1.77 20.90 9.28
N TYR A 80 2.13 20.90 10.56
CA TYR A 80 1.66 19.93 11.55
C TYR A 80 0.65 20.59 12.49
N ARG A 81 -0.11 19.75 13.19
CA ARG A 81 -1.10 20.11 14.23
C ARG A 81 -0.80 19.50 15.59
N ALA A 82 0.11 18.53 15.64
CA ALA A 82 0.61 17.92 16.86
C ALA A 82 2.04 17.42 16.64
N LEU A 83 2.86 17.53 17.69
CA LEU A 83 4.18 16.93 17.77
C LEU A 83 4.17 15.86 18.86
N ILE A 84 4.44 14.61 18.47
CA ILE A 84 4.57 13.49 19.37
C ILE A 84 6.05 13.28 19.66
N VAL A 85 6.37 13.20 20.94
CA VAL A 85 7.71 12.99 21.45
C VAL A 85 7.72 11.60 22.09
N PRO A 86 8.29 10.58 21.42
CA PRO A 86 8.53 9.29 22.07
C PRO A 86 9.31 9.50 23.37
N TYR A 87 9.10 8.66 24.39
CA TYR A 87 9.84 8.77 25.64
C TYR A 87 11.34 8.90 25.39
N ALA A 88 11.95 9.93 25.94
CA ALA A 88 13.37 10.20 25.82
C ALA A 88 13.86 10.72 27.17
N GLN A 89 14.76 9.97 27.80
CA GLN A 89 15.34 10.38 29.08
C GLN A 89 16.14 11.68 28.95
N PHE A 90 16.84 11.83 27.83
CA PHE A 90 17.57 13.06 27.49
C PHE A 90 17.18 13.54 26.10
N VAL A 91 17.05 14.85 25.96
CA VAL A 91 16.76 15.52 24.69
C VAL A 91 17.80 16.61 24.40
N THR A 92 17.82 17.13 23.17
CA THR A 92 18.70 18.26 22.85
C THR A 92 18.17 19.56 23.44
N ALA A 93 19.07 20.51 23.69
CA ALA A 93 18.73 21.84 24.20
C ALA A 93 17.79 22.59 23.26
N GLU A 94 18.13 22.58 21.97
CA GLU A 94 17.41 23.25 20.89
C GLU A 94 15.98 22.73 20.77
N PHE A 95 15.80 21.42 20.91
CA PHE A 95 14.48 20.81 20.96
C PHE A 95 13.70 21.22 22.22
N ALA A 96 14.32 21.15 23.40
CA ALA A 96 13.65 21.49 24.65
C ALA A 96 13.12 22.94 24.65
N GLU A 97 13.92 23.88 24.14
CA GLU A 97 13.52 25.27 23.99
C GLU A 97 12.39 25.43 22.96
N ALA A 98 12.50 24.78 21.79
CA ALA A 98 11.48 24.84 20.76
C ALA A 98 10.14 24.20 21.20
N ALA A 99 10.19 23.08 21.92
CA ALA A 99 9.01 22.40 22.46
C ALA A 99 8.29 23.27 23.49
N ALA A 100 9.04 23.94 24.38
CA ALA A 100 8.48 24.89 25.34
C ALA A 100 7.85 26.11 24.63
N GLU A 101 8.49 26.62 23.57
CA GLU A 101 7.95 27.72 22.76
C GLU A 101 6.65 27.33 22.05
N LEU A 102 6.64 26.17 21.37
CA LEU A 102 5.45 25.61 20.71
C LEU A 102 4.29 25.46 21.69
N TRP A 103 4.53 24.84 22.84
CA TRP A 103 3.51 24.65 23.87
C TRP A 103 2.95 25.98 24.37
N LYS A 104 3.82 26.95 24.66
CA LYS A 104 3.40 28.30 25.07
C LYS A 104 2.55 29.01 24.01
N ASN A 105 2.80 28.74 22.74
CA ASN A 105 2.03 29.27 21.61
C ASN A 105 0.71 28.51 21.35
N GLY A 106 0.37 27.53 22.20
CA GLY A 106 -0.86 26.74 22.09
C GLY A 106 -0.75 25.57 21.10
N PHE A 107 0.45 25.23 20.65
CA PHE A 107 0.67 24.07 19.79
C PHE A 107 0.82 22.78 20.63
N PRO A 108 0.07 21.71 20.34
CA PRO A 108 0.15 20.45 21.08
C PRO A 108 1.52 19.75 20.94
N VAL A 109 2.29 19.72 22.02
CA VAL A 109 3.51 18.91 22.17
C VAL A 109 3.23 17.80 23.18
N ILE A 110 3.19 16.55 22.70
CA ILE A 110 2.70 15.39 23.44
C ILE A 110 3.86 14.46 23.74
N PHE A 111 4.22 14.31 25.01
CA PHE A 111 5.26 13.39 25.45
C PHE A 111 4.64 12.01 25.76
N LEU A 112 5.34 10.95 25.38
CA LEU A 112 4.93 9.59 25.70
C LEU A 112 5.66 9.06 26.93
N GLU A 113 4.93 8.43 27.84
CA GLU A 113 5.39 7.76 29.08
C GLU A 113 6.11 8.65 30.11
N GLY A 114 6.58 9.85 29.74
CA GLY A 114 7.22 10.78 30.65
C GLY A 114 7.87 11.97 29.94
N LEU A 115 8.11 13.03 30.72
CA LEU A 115 8.94 14.15 30.31
C LEU A 115 10.44 13.77 30.36
N PRO A 116 11.31 14.47 29.62
CA PRO A 116 12.74 14.28 29.72
C PRO A 116 13.26 14.60 31.13
N GLU A 117 14.32 13.89 31.52
CA GLU A 117 15.02 14.07 32.80
C GLU A 117 16.24 15.01 32.66
N GLY A 118 16.76 15.20 31.45
CA GLY A 118 17.90 16.07 31.21
C GLY A 118 18.16 16.44 29.75
N ILE A 119 19.27 17.15 29.54
CA ILE A 119 19.76 17.60 28.23
C ILE A 119 21.03 16.83 27.86
N CYS A 120 21.10 16.30 26.63
CA CYS A 120 22.26 15.51 26.19
C CYS A 120 23.41 16.34 25.60
N ASN A 121 23.16 17.57 25.15
CA ASN A 121 24.16 18.49 24.58
C ASN A 121 24.22 19.83 25.35
N PRO A 122 24.40 19.84 26.68
CA PRO A 122 24.37 21.09 27.44
C PRO A 122 25.50 22.03 26.98
N ALA A 123 25.15 23.27 26.62
CA ALA A 123 26.16 24.26 26.33
C ALA A 123 26.98 24.55 27.60
N LYS A 124 28.30 24.70 27.46
CA LYS A 124 29.25 24.81 28.59
C LYS A 124 28.88 25.87 29.66
N ASN A 125 28.06 26.88 29.31
CA ASN A 125 27.64 27.97 30.19
C ASN A 125 26.13 28.29 30.16
N ALA A 126 25.27 27.46 29.54
CA ALA A 126 23.83 27.73 29.48
C ALA A 126 23.06 26.82 30.44
N LYS A 127 22.23 27.41 31.31
CA LYS A 127 21.18 26.67 32.03
C LYS A 127 19.98 26.49 31.09
N VAL A 128 20.06 25.47 30.24
CA VAL A 128 18.87 25.01 29.52
C VAL A 128 17.94 24.37 30.55
N SER A 129 16.71 24.88 30.62
CA SER A 129 15.73 24.47 31.65
C SER A 129 14.61 23.66 31.01
N LEU A 130 14.27 22.52 31.64
CA LEU A 130 13.12 21.70 31.26
C LEU A 130 11.80 22.22 31.87
N GLU A 131 11.82 23.28 32.67
CA GLU A 131 10.64 23.86 33.32
C GLU A 131 9.53 24.21 32.33
N GLY A 132 9.87 24.65 31.12
CA GLY A 132 8.90 24.98 30.08
C GLY A 132 8.11 23.78 29.54
N LEU A 133 8.55 22.55 29.85
CA LEU A 133 7.91 21.32 29.38
C LEU A 133 6.97 20.70 30.42
N LYS A 134 6.99 21.16 31.68
CA LYS A 134 6.25 20.53 32.79
C LYS A 134 4.74 20.47 32.60
N ASP A 135 4.20 21.43 31.83
CA ASP A 135 2.78 21.56 31.54
C ASP A 135 2.40 20.87 30.23
N CYS A 136 3.36 20.34 29.47
CA CYS A 136 3.07 19.57 28.26
C CYS A 136 2.36 18.26 28.63
N PRO A 137 1.37 17.81 27.83
CA PRO A 137 0.68 16.56 28.07
C PRO A 137 1.64 15.37 28.01
N VAL A 138 1.52 14.49 29.01
CA VAL A 138 2.16 13.17 29.05
C VAL A 138 1.07 12.12 28.89
N LEU A 139 1.19 11.26 27.89
CA LEU A 139 0.23 10.19 27.60
C LEU A 139 0.95 8.84 27.61
N SER A 140 0.22 7.77 27.94
CA SER A 140 0.67 6.43 27.57
C SER A 140 0.53 6.18 26.07
N LEU A 141 1.21 5.16 25.56
CA LEU A 141 1.08 4.75 24.17
C LEU A 141 -0.37 4.37 23.79
N GLU A 142 -1.15 3.83 24.72
CA GLU A 142 -2.56 3.45 24.54
C GLU A 142 -3.49 4.67 24.44
N GLU A 143 -3.17 5.76 25.14
CA GLU A 143 -3.96 6.99 25.18
C GLU A 143 -3.75 7.88 23.94
N LEU A 144 -2.63 7.69 23.25
CA LEU A 144 -2.22 8.53 22.12
C LEU A 144 -3.27 8.57 21.00
N VAL A 145 -3.68 7.40 20.48
CA VAL A 145 -4.66 7.35 19.37
C VAL A 145 -6.00 7.95 19.76
N PRO A 146 -6.63 7.60 20.91
CA PRO A 146 -7.84 8.27 21.37
C PRO A 146 -7.69 9.79 21.47
N TYR A 147 -6.55 10.29 21.96
CA TYR A 147 -6.28 11.73 22.04
C TYR A 147 -6.27 12.39 20.67
N LEU A 148 -5.52 11.83 19.71
CA LEU A 148 -5.42 12.38 18.36
C LEU A 148 -6.74 12.24 17.57
N LYS A 149 -7.54 11.19 17.81
CA LYS A 149 -8.90 11.05 17.27
C LYS A 149 -9.80 12.21 17.71
N ARG A 150 -9.75 12.61 19.00
CA ARG A 150 -10.51 13.77 19.52
C ARG A 150 -10.08 15.11 18.91
N MET A 151 -8.84 15.19 18.43
CA MET A 151 -8.33 16.36 17.70
C MET A 151 -8.75 16.38 16.21
N GLY A 152 -9.45 15.35 15.71
CA GLY A 152 -9.85 15.26 14.31
C GLY A 152 -8.66 15.07 13.34
N LEU A 153 -7.63 14.33 13.78
CA LEU A 153 -6.43 14.07 12.98
C LEU A 153 -6.46 12.84 12.04
N PRO A 154 -7.31 11.81 12.22
CA PRO A 154 -7.43 10.74 11.22
C PRO A 154 -7.85 11.29 9.85
N GLU A 155 -7.18 10.86 8.79
CA GLU A 155 -7.43 11.33 7.41
C GLU A 155 -8.55 10.54 6.71
N ALA A 156 -8.79 9.30 7.15
CA ALA A 156 -9.79 8.41 6.62
C ALA A 156 -10.34 7.50 7.73
N ALA A 157 -11.60 7.09 7.62
CA ALA A 157 -12.22 6.17 8.56
C ALA A 157 -12.83 4.98 7.82
N PHE A 158 -12.26 3.80 8.02
CA PHE A 158 -12.73 2.54 7.46
C PHE A 158 -13.79 1.89 8.35
N THR A 159 -14.77 1.24 7.74
CA THR A 159 -15.81 0.46 8.44
C THR A 159 -16.07 -0.84 7.69
N PRO A 160 -15.69 -2.01 8.24
CA PRO A 160 -15.04 -2.20 9.55
C PRO A 160 -13.64 -1.58 9.62
N GLU A 161 -13.17 -1.27 10.84
CA GLU A 161 -11.77 -0.85 11.05
C GLU A 161 -10.82 -2.01 10.68
N ASN A 162 -9.68 -1.70 10.06
CA ASN A 162 -8.66 -2.69 9.73
C ASN A 162 -7.25 -2.07 9.83
N PRO A 163 -6.38 -2.58 10.73
CA PRO A 163 -5.05 -2.02 10.96
C PRO A 163 -4.06 -2.24 9.80
N TYR A 164 -4.43 -3.00 8.77
CA TYR A 164 -3.62 -3.27 7.59
C TYR A 164 -4.06 -2.48 6.35
N LEU A 165 -5.05 -1.60 6.48
CA LEU A 165 -5.33 -0.63 5.43
C LEU A 165 -4.41 0.60 5.59
N ARG A 166 -4.01 1.18 4.46
CA ARG A 166 -3.27 2.44 4.41
C ARG A 166 -4.04 3.44 3.58
N ALA A 167 -3.92 4.70 3.98
CA ALA A 167 -4.43 5.84 3.24
C ALA A 167 -3.27 6.84 3.09
N LEU A 168 -2.94 7.16 1.86
CA LEU A 168 -2.12 8.32 1.51
C LEU A 168 -3.06 9.42 1.03
N HIS A 169 -3.06 10.56 1.69
CA HIS A 169 -3.71 11.78 1.22
C HIS A 169 -2.65 12.64 0.52
N TYR A 170 -2.88 12.98 -0.74
CA TYR A 170 -1.93 13.70 -1.57
C TYR A 170 -2.59 14.91 -2.24
N GLN A 171 -1.87 16.04 -2.21
CA GLN A 171 -2.25 17.26 -2.90
C GLN A 171 -1.25 17.54 -4.01
N GLY A 172 -1.65 17.29 -5.26
CA GLY A 172 -0.92 17.68 -6.47
C GLY A 172 -1.75 18.67 -7.30
N GLU A 173 -1.72 18.51 -8.62
CA GLU A 173 -2.66 19.17 -9.54
C GLU A 173 -4.11 18.87 -9.16
N CYS A 174 -4.38 17.62 -8.78
CA CYS A 174 -5.63 17.18 -8.15
C CYS A 174 -5.36 16.71 -6.71
N GLU A 175 -6.36 16.85 -5.85
CA GLU A 175 -6.38 16.19 -4.53
C GLU A 175 -6.78 14.72 -4.71
N LEU A 176 -6.07 13.80 -4.06
CA LEU A 176 -6.39 12.37 -4.14
C LEU A 176 -6.14 11.63 -2.83
N TYR A 177 -6.85 10.51 -2.69
CA TYR A 177 -6.59 9.49 -1.70
C TYR A 177 -6.11 8.22 -2.38
N TYR A 178 -5.05 7.62 -1.87
CA TYR A 178 -4.55 6.34 -2.33
C TYR A 178 -4.64 5.31 -1.20
N PHE A 179 -5.56 4.35 -1.37
CA PHE A 179 -5.83 3.29 -0.42
C PHE A 179 -5.12 2.00 -0.82
N VAL A 180 -4.47 1.33 0.13
CA VAL A 180 -3.76 0.06 -0.10
C VAL A 180 -4.17 -0.94 0.96
N ASN A 181 -4.40 -2.19 0.55
CA ASN A 181 -4.60 -3.31 1.47
C ASN A 181 -3.29 -4.07 1.68
N GLU A 182 -2.64 -3.85 2.83
CA GLU A 182 -1.45 -4.59 3.27
C GLU A 182 -1.81 -5.87 4.04
N GLY A 183 -3.10 -6.15 4.22
CA GLY A 183 -3.60 -7.32 4.94
C GLY A 183 -3.54 -8.59 4.09
N ALA A 184 -3.66 -9.74 4.76
CA ALA A 184 -3.67 -11.04 4.10
C ALA A 184 -5.04 -11.42 3.48
N GLY A 185 -6.11 -10.73 3.86
CA GLY A 185 -7.48 -11.00 3.41
C GLY A 185 -8.09 -9.84 2.63
N ARG A 186 -9.11 -10.14 1.82
CA ARG A 186 -9.92 -9.13 1.12
C ARG A 186 -10.63 -8.25 2.15
N TYR A 187 -10.58 -6.95 1.93
CA TYR A 187 -11.36 -5.98 2.68
C TYR A 187 -12.67 -5.70 1.95
N GLU A 188 -13.79 -5.76 2.67
CA GLU A 188 -15.12 -5.38 2.20
C GLU A 188 -15.73 -4.42 3.22
N GLY A 189 -16.04 -3.20 2.80
CA GLY A 189 -16.56 -2.21 3.71
C GLY A 189 -16.76 -0.85 3.06
N THR A 190 -16.60 0.18 3.87
CA THR A 190 -16.68 1.57 3.43
C THR A 190 -15.52 2.37 3.98
N VAL A 191 -15.09 3.38 3.23
CA VAL A 191 -14.18 4.42 3.72
C VAL A 191 -14.90 5.75 3.73
N CYS A 192 -14.70 6.52 4.78
CA CYS A 192 -15.15 7.90 4.84
C CYS A 192 -13.95 8.84 4.79
N ILE A 193 -14.03 9.82 3.90
CA ILE A 193 -13.05 10.88 3.73
C ILE A 193 -13.71 12.26 3.86
N PRO A 194 -13.00 13.31 4.33
CA PRO A 194 -13.52 14.66 4.43
C PRO A 194 -13.96 15.27 3.09
N GLY A 195 -14.88 16.23 3.15
CA GLY A 195 -15.33 17.03 2.00
C GLY A 195 -16.59 16.52 1.31
N ALA A 196 -17.12 17.31 0.36
CA ALA A 196 -18.27 16.99 -0.50
C ALA A 196 -17.91 17.23 -1.97
N GLY A 197 -18.74 16.76 -2.91
CA GLY A 197 -18.49 16.89 -4.35
C GLY A 197 -18.14 15.56 -5.04
N PRO A 198 -17.97 15.58 -6.37
CA PRO A 198 -17.69 14.39 -7.14
C PRO A 198 -16.34 13.77 -6.76
N CYS A 199 -16.19 12.48 -7.05
CA CYS A 199 -14.92 11.77 -6.96
C CYS A 199 -14.93 10.57 -7.92
N TYR A 200 -13.74 10.15 -8.30
CA TYR A 200 -13.52 9.15 -9.33
C TYR A 200 -12.51 8.12 -8.87
N GLY A 201 -12.75 6.86 -9.23
CA GLY A 201 -11.79 5.78 -9.02
C GLY A 201 -10.83 5.74 -10.19
N TYR A 202 -9.54 5.63 -9.92
CA TYR A 202 -8.52 5.40 -10.94
C TYR A 202 -7.85 4.05 -10.68
N ASP A 203 -7.96 3.16 -11.66
CA ASP A 203 -7.27 1.88 -11.70
C ASP A 203 -5.97 2.02 -12.49
N ALA A 204 -4.85 2.06 -11.77
CA ALA A 204 -3.52 2.16 -12.36
C ALA A 204 -3.05 0.85 -13.03
N TRP A 205 -3.72 -0.29 -12.86
CA TRP A 205 -3.41 -1.51 -13.62
C TRP A 205 -3.93 -1.41 -15.05
N GLU A 206 -5.23 -1.16 -15.18
CA GLU A 206 -5.91 -1.08 -16.48
C GLU A 206 -5.85 0.32 -17.10
N ASN A 207 -5.32 1.30 -16.37
CA ASN A 207 -5.29 2.71 -16.77
C ASN A 207 -6.70 3.25 -17.09
N ARG A 208 -7.66 2.99 -16.20
CA ARG A 208 -9.07 3.39 -16.37
C ARG A 208 -9.51 4.29 -15.24
N ILE A 209 -10.28 5.33 -15.58
CA ILE A 209 -10.98 6.18 -14.62
C ILE A 209 -12.48 5.89 -14.70
N TYR A 210 -13.14 5.82 -13.55
CA TYR A 210 -14.57 5.50 -13.47
C TYR A 210 -15.26 6.28 -12.36
N ARG A 211 -16.57 6.49 -12.51
CA ARG A 211 -17.35 7.29 -11.57
C ARG A 211 -17.58 6.52 -10.27
N LEU A 212 -17.27 7.15 -9.14
CA LEU A 212 -17.68 6.66 -7.82
C LEU A 212 -19.02 7.27 -7.43
N LYS A 213 -19.79 6.52 -6.64
CA LYS A 213 -21.09 6.97 -6.10
C LYS A 213 -20.99 7.09 -4.57
N PRO A 214 -20.37 8.18 -4.05
CA PRO A 214 -20.31 8.39 -2.61
C PRO A 214 -21.68 8.68 -2.03
N GLU A 215 -21.92 8.21 -0.81
CA GLU A 215 -22.94 8.75 0.06
C GLU A 215 -22.38 10.03 0.71
N HIS A 216 -23.04 11.17 0.50
CA HIS A 216 -22.66 12.43 1.14
C HIS A 216 -23.28 12.51 2.53
N ILE A 217 -22.44 12.57 3.56
CA ILE A 217 -22.86 12.60 4.97
C ILE A 217 -22.34 13.85 5.67
N ARG A 218 -22.99 14.22 6.78
CA ARG A 218 -22.53 15.30 7.66
C ARG A 218 -22.04 14.71 8.98
N ARG A 219 -20.86 15.16 9.40
CA ARG A 219 -20.21 14.81 10.66
C ARG A 219 -20.07 16.05 11.52
N GLU A 220 -19.64 15.85 12.76
CA GLU A 220 -19.35 16.96 13.70
C GLU A 220 -18.23 17.87 13.17
N ASP A 221 -17.26 17.31 12.44
CA ASP A 221 -16.09 18.00 11.89
C ASP A 221 -16.30 18.55 10.45
N GLY A 222 -17.46 18.31 9.83
CA GLY A 222 -17.81 18.86 8.52
C GLY A 222 -18.55 17.90 7.59
N ALA A 223 -18.59 18.25 6.31
CA ALA A 223 -19.09 17.34 5.28
C ALA A 223 -18.09 16.20 5.04
N ALA A 224 -18.59 15.02 4.72
CA ALA A 224 -17.78 13.86 4.36
C ALA A 224 -18.43 13.04 3.24
N ARG A 225 -17.60 12.28 2.53
CA ARG A 225 -17.99 11.30 1.52
C ARG A 225 -17.74 9.91 2.06
N LYS A 226 -18.75 9.05 2.00
CA LYS A 226 -18.65 7.64 2.33
C LYS A 226 -18.69 6.81 1.05
N LEU A 227 -17.64 6.04 0.82
CA LEU A 227 -17.41 5.27 -0.39
C LEU A 227 -17.42 3.77 -0.08
N PRO A 228 -18.11 2.93 -0.86
CA PRO A 228 -17.91 1.48 -0.80
C PRO A 228 -16.49 1.16 -1.26
N VAL A 229 -15.81 0.28 -0.53
CA VAL A 229 -14.44 -0.16 -0.83
C VAL A 229 -14.37 -1.66 -0.74
N SER A 230 -13.87 -2.27 -1.81
CA SER A 230 -13.53 -3.67 -1.90
C SER A 230 -12.08 -3.76 -2.39
N LEU A 231 -11.18 -4.30 -1.57
CA LEU A 231 -9.76 -4.37 -1.86
C LEU A 231 -9.21 -5.74 -1.53
N ASP A 232 -8.78 -6.48 -2.56
CA ASP A 232 -8.00 -7.70 -2.37
C ASP A 232 -6.61 -7.40 -1.77
N PRO A 233 -5.96 -8.38 -1.12
CA PRO A 233 -4.59 -8.24 -0.61
C PRO A 233 -3.63 -7.69 -1.69
N ARG A 234 -2.80 -6.71 -1.32
CA ARG A 234 -1.80 -6.04 -2.20
C ARG A 234 -2.41 -5.26 -3.37
N ARG A 235 -3.74 -5.12 -3.44
CA ARG A 235 -4.41 -4.20 -4.37
C ARG A 235 -4.59 -2.83 -3.73
N SER A 236 -4.89 -1.86 -4.59
CA SER A 236 -5.04 -0.47 -4.21
C SER A 236 -6.18 0.19 -4.97
N LEU A 237 -6.67 1.29 -4.42
CA LEU A 237 -7.70 2.15 -5.01
C LEU A 237 -7.22 3.59 -4.91
N ILE A 238 -7.08 4.26 -6.05
CA ILE A 238 -6.86 5.71 -6.10
C ILE A 238 -8.22 6.37 -6.26
N VAL A 239 -8.54 7.30 -5.36
CA VAL A 239 -9.74 8.13 -5.40
C VAL A 239 -9.31 9.56 -5.67
N VAL A 240 -9.64 10.06 -6.86
CA VAL A 240 -9.36 11.44 -7.28
C VAL A 240 -10.53 12.34 -6.88
N LEU A 241 -10.25 13.44 -6.18
CA LEU A 241 -11.22 14.41 -5.69
C LEU A 241 -11.25 15.63 -6.61
N ASP A 242 -11.73 15.43 -7.84
CA ASP A 242 -11.87 16.47 -8.85
C ASP A 242 -13.08 16.16 -9.76
N THR A 243 -13.28 16.95 -10.80
CA THR A 243 -14.16 16.67 -11.93
C THR A 243 -13.37 16.04 -13.07
N ALA A 244 -13.76 14.84 -13.50
CA ALA A 244 -13.18 14.18 -14.67
C ALA A 244 -13.87 14.62 -15.97
N ASP A 245 -13.14 14.54 -17.08
CA ASP A 245 -13.72 14.59 -18.42
C ASP A 245 -14.63 13.38 -18.63
N GLU A 246 -15.90 13.62 -18.95
CA GLU A 246 -16.90 12.56 -19.15
C GLU A 246 -16.55 11.66 -20.34
N GLU A 247 -15.75 12.13 -21.32
CA GLU A 247 -15.29 11.33 -22.46
C GLU A 247 -14.24 10.27 -22.05
N LEU A 248 -13.54 10.48 -20.93
CA LEU A 248 -12.52 9.55 -20.42
C LEU A 248 -13.10 8.47 -19.50
N LEU A 249 -14.37 8.63 -19.07
CA LEU A 249 -14.98 7.73 -18.11
C LEU A 249 -15.26 6.36 -18.72
N CYS A 250 -14.78 5.34 -18.01
CA CYS A 250 -15.03 3.95 -18.31
C CYS A 250 -16.04 3.37 -17.31
N GLU A 251 -16.70 2.29 -17.71
CA GLU A 251 -17.39 1.44 -16.75
C GLU A 251 -16.37 0.64 -15.93
N PRO A 252 -16.58 0.48 -14.61
CA PRO A 252 -15.71 -0.35 -13.80
C PRO A 252 -15.81 -1.80 -14.25
N LEU A 253 -14.72 -2.55 -14.05
CA LEU A 253 -14.70 -3.99 -14.23
C LEU A 253 -15.80 -4.63 -13.36
N CYS A 254 -16.77 -5.28 -14.01
CA CYS A 254 -17.82 -5.99 -13.30
C CYS A 254 -17.27 -7.30 -12.75
N GLU A 255 -17.24 -7.46 -11.43
CA GLU A 255 -16.85 -8.73 -10.80
C GLU A 255 -18.05 -9.68 -10.57
N LYS A 256 -19.28 -9.23 -10.84
CA LYS A 256 -20.52 -9.94 -10.50
C LYS A 256 -21.15 -10.64 -11.69
N GLY A 257 -21.37 -11.95 -11.56
CA GLY A 257 -22.19 -12.77 -12.47
C GLY A 257 -21.73 -14.23 -12.49
N GLU A 258 -22.16 -14.97 -13.51
CA GLU A 258 -21.99 -16.43 -13.55
C GLU A 258 -20.55 -16.81 -13.84
N THR A 259 -19.97 -17.62 -12.95
CA THR A 259 -18.64 -18.21 -13.10
C THR A 259 -18.74 -19.57 -13.79
N SER A 260 -17.91 -19.79 -14.79
CA SER A 260 -17.73 -21.09 -15.44
C SER A 260 -16.27 -21.53 -15.30
N PRO A 261 -16.00 -22.74 -14.78
CA PRO A 261 -14.63 -23.25 -14.71
C PRO A 261 -14.15 -23.64 -16.11
N LEU A 262 -12.90 -23.29 -16.42
CA LEU A 262 -12.23 -23.76 -17.62
C LEU A 262 -11.70 -25.18 -17.40
N LYS A 263 -12.09 -26.10 -18.29
CA LYS A 263 -11.73 -27.52 -18.22
C LYS A 263 -10.73 -27.85 -19.33
N THR A 264 -9.93 -28.88 -19.09
CA THR A 264 -8.90 -29.37 -20.03
C THR A 264 -7.77 -28.36 -20.23
N TRP A 265 -6.66 -28.62 -19.56
CA TRP A 265 -5.46 -27.80 -19.63
C TRP A 265 -4.30 -28.61 -20.18
N LYS A 266 -3.57 -28.03 -21.12
CA LYS A 266 -2.25 -28.51 -21.52
C LYS A 266 -1.19 -27.62 -20.90
N ARG A 267 -0.19 -28.22 -20.27
CA ARG A 267 0.97 -27.53 -19.70
C ARG A 267 2.22 -27.88 -20.47
N SER A 268 3.02 -26.87 -20.79
CA SER A 268 4.39 -27.00 -21.28
C SER A 268 5.32 -26.07 -20.49
N ILE A 269 6.62 -26.36 -20.48
CA ILE A 269 7.62 -25.60 -19.72
C ILE A 269 8.74 -25.11 -20.64
N CYS A 270 9.38 -24.01 -20.24
CA CYS A 270 10.47 -23.38 -20.96
C CYS A 270 11.47 -22.78 -19.97
N ASP A 271 12.75 -23.13 -20.10
CA ASP A 271 13.80 -22.47 -19.33
C ASP A 271 13.93 -21.01 -19.78
N ALA A 272 14.30 -20.11 -18.87
CA ALA A 272 14.37 -18.67 -19.19
C ALA A 272 15.32 -18.35 -20.37
N THR A 273 16.39 -19.14 -20.53
CA THR A 273 17.38 -18.98 -21.62
C THR A 273 16.89 -19.47 -22.97
N GLU A 274 15.79 -20.23 -23.02
CA GLU A 274 15.27 -20.84 -24.24
C GLU A 274 13.93 -20.25 -24.67
N TYR A 275 13.42 -19.26 -23.93
CA TYR A 275 12.17 -18.58 -24.26
C TYR A 275 12.18 -18.01 -25.68
N PRO A 276 11.12 -18.22 -26.51
CA PRO A 276 9.81 -18.79 -26.17
C PRO A 276 9.62 -20.27 -26.58
N HIS A 277 10.65 -21.11 -26.53
CA HIS A 277 10.57 -22.51 -26.98
C HIS A 277 10.08 -23.45 -25.86
N PHE A 278 8.77 -23.64 -25.79
CA PHE A 278 8.13 -24.54 -24.81
C PHE A 278 8.21 -26.02 -25.22
N ARG A 279 8.40 -26.89 -24.23
CA ARG A 279 8.53 -28.35 -24.38
C ARG A 279 7.75 -29.11 -23.31
N GLU A 280 7.80 -30.44 -23.39
CA GLU A 280 7.19 -31.35 -22.40
C GLU A 280 5.68 -31.13 -22.21
N GLU A 281 4.97 -30.94 -23.34
CA GLU A 281 3.51 -30.79 -23.32
C GLU A 281 2.86 -32.00 -22.66
N LYS A 282 1.97 -31.74 -21.69
CA LYS A 282 1.14 -32.76 -21.06
C LYS A 282 -0.20 -32.18 -20.62
N THR A 283 -1.22 -33.04 -20.54
CA THR A 283 -2.50 -32.69 -19.94
C THR A 283 -2.37 -32.59 -18.42
N VAL A 284 -2.92 -31.53 -17.82
CA VAL A 284 -2.93 -31.28 -16.38
C VAL A 284 -4.32 -30.88 -15.89
N THR A 285 -4.48 -30.91 -14.57
CA THR A 285 -5.59 -30.27 -13.86
C THR A 285 -5.06 -29.06 -13.09
N LEU A 286 -5.90 -28.06 -12.89
CA LEU A 286 -5.60 -26.92 -12.03
C LEU A 286 -6.37 -27.06 -10.71
N PRO A 287 -5.82 -26.65 -9.56
CA PRO A 287 -4.45 -26.15 -9.33
C PRO A 287 -3.35 -27.16 -9.74
N ASP A 288 -2.28 -26.66 -10.34
CA ASP A 288 -1.21 -27.50 -10.89
C ASP A 288 -0.27 -28.03 -9.81
N THR A 289 0.33 -29.21 -10.08
CA THR A 289 1.28 -29.89 -9.19
C THR A 289 2.73 -29.83 -9.70
N LEU A 290 3.07 -28.79 -10.48
CA LEU A 290 4.40 -28.63 -11.06
C LEU A 290 5.51 -28.64 -9.99
N ALA A 291 5.28 -28.01 -8.84
CA ALA A 291 6.24 -27.97 -7.74
C ALA A 291 6.60 -29.35 -7.18
N GLN A 292 5.69 -30.33 -7.24
CA GLN A 292 5.95 -31.71 -6.82
C GLN A 292 6.64 -32.52 -7.92
N GLU A 293 6.25 -32.31 -9.17
CA GLU A 293 6.77 -33.05 -10.32
C GLU A 293 8.17 -32.62 -10.75
N GLN A 294 8.44 -31.31 -10.69
CA GLN A 294 9.68 -30.68 -11.13
C GLN A 294 10.16 -29.69 -10.04
N PRO A 295 10.60 -30.20 -8.87
CA PRO A 295 10.82 -29.38 -7.67
C PRO A 295 11.94 -28.34 -7.81
N SER A 296 12.88 -28.53 -8.73
CA SER A 296 13.98 -27.60 -9.01
C SER A 296 13.73 -26.67 -10.19
N PHE A 297 12.59 -26.81 -10.90
CA PHE A 297 12.33 -26.04 -12.12
C PHE A 297 12.18 -24.54 -11.82
N SER A 298 12.74 -23.73 -12.71
CA SER A 298 12.60 -22.27 -12.72
C SER A 298 12.62 -21.78 -14.16
N GLY A 299 11.61 -21.01 -14.57
CA GLY A 299 11.45 -20.56 -15.95
C GLY A 299 10.02 -20.10 -16.22
N PHE A 300 9.52 -20.42 -17.41
CA PHE A 300 8.15 -20.12 -17.84
C PHE A 300 7.33 -21.39 -17.94
N VAL A 301 6.09 -21.32 -17.48
CA VAL A 301 5.10 -22.40 -17.57
C VAL A 301 3.93 -21.90 -18.41
N ARG A 302 3.65 -22.57 -19.53
CA ARG A 302 2.55 -22.21 -20.41
C ARG A 302 1.40 -23.19 -20.22
N TYR A 303 0.21 -22.64 -20.00
CA TYR A 303 -1.06 -23.35 -19.91
C TYR A 303 -1.93 -22.97 -21.10
N GLU A 304 -2.48 -23.96 -21.80
CA GLU A 304 -3.33 -23.76 -22.97
C GLU A 304 -4.70 -24.42 -22.75
N SER A 305 -5.75 -23.69 -23.12
CA SER A 305 -7.15 -24.14 -23.11
C SER A 305 -7.95 -23.39 -24.18
N THR A 306 -9.25 -23.66 -24.27
CA THR A 306 -10.18 -22.93 -25.15
C THR A 306 -11.43 -22.51 -24.40
N PHE A 307 -12.10 -21.47 -24.88
CA PHE A 307 -13.40 -21.04 -24.37
C PHE A 307 -14.30 -20.53 -25.48
N SER A 308 -15.61 -20.52 -25.24
CA SER A 308 -16.56 -19.97 -26.20
C SER A 308 -17.12 -18.63 -25.73
N ALA A 309 -17.29 -17.69 -26.65
CA ALA A 309 -17.94 -16.40 -26.40
C ALA A 309 -19.03 -16.10 -27.43
N LYS A 310 -20.11 -15.47 -27.00
CA LYS A 310 -21.17 -14.96 -27.89
C LYS A 310 -20.77 -13.60 -28.48
N PRO A 311 -21.32 -13.21 -29.65
CA PRO A 311 -21.10 -11.86 -30.18
C PRO A 311 -21.47 -10.78 -29.15
N GLY A 312 -20.53 -9.89 -28.85
CA GLY A 312 -20.74 -8.77 -27.92
C GLY A 312 -20.79 -9.14 -26.43
N GLU A 313 -20.47 -10.38 -26.07
CA GLU A 313 -20.43 -10.83 -24.68
C GLU A 313 -19.21 -10.24 -23.93
N LYS A 314 -19.43 -9.77 -22.70
CA LYS A 314 -18.33 -9.34 -21.83
C LYS A 314 -17.76 -10.56 -21.12
N VAL A 315 -16.45 -10.75 -21.25
CA VAL A 315 -15.73 -11.91 -20.73
C VAL A 315 -14.60 -11.45 -19.83
N LEU A 316 -14.60 -11.93 -18.58
CA LEU A 316 -13.55 -11.67 -17.61
C LEU A 316 -12.91 -13.00 -17.20
N LEU A 317 -11.60 -13.11 -17.35
CA LEU A 317 -10.83 -14.22 -16.80
C LEU A 317 -10.40 -13.90 -15.37
N GLU A 318 -10.60 -14.84 -14.45
CA GLU A 318 -10.07 -14.78 -13.09
C GLU A 318 -9.20 -16.01 -12.80
N VAL A 319 -7.97 -15.78 -12.34
CA VAL A 319 -7.08 -16.81 -11.80
C VAL A 319 -6.82 -16.48 -10.34
N THR A 320 -7.17 -17.38 -9.43
CA THR A 320 -7.16 -17.03 -7.99
C THR A 320 -5.76 -16.99 -7.39
N ASP A 321 -4.80 -17.76 -7.91
CA ASP A 321 -3.39 -17.72 -7.50
C ASP A 321 -2.46 -18.35 -8.55
N ALA A 322 -1.21 -17.87 -8.59
CA ALA A 322 -0.13 -18.35 -9.45
C ALA A 322 1.21 -17.85 -8.89
N LYS A 323 2.30 -18.57 -9.17
CA LYS A 323 3.66 -18.26 -8.68
C LYS A 323 4.61 -17.97 -9.85
N GLU A 324 4.95 -16.72 -10.16
CA GLU A 324 4.64 -15.46 -9.44
C GLU A 324 3.98 -14.37 -10.31
N GLY A 325 4.34 -14.27 -11.59
CA GLY A 325 3.75 -13.32 -12.53
C GLY A 325 3.08 -14.05 -13.68
N MET A 326 2.03 -13.46 -14.25
CA MET A 326 1.24 -14.09 -15.29
C MET A 326 1.00 -13.14 -16.46
N GLU A 327 1.07 -13.66 -17.68
CA GLU A 327 0.60 -13.02 -18.90
C GLU A 327 -0.47 -13.88 -19.55
N VAL A 328 -1.51 -13.24 -20.08
CA VAL A 328 -2.63 -13.93 -20.73
C VAL A 328 -2.68 -13.53 -22.19
N PHE A 329 -2.94 -14.51 -23.06
CA PHE A 329 -3.13 -14.29 -24.48
C PHE A 329 -4.45 -14.92 -24.94
N VAL A 330 -5.21 -14.18 -25.74
CA VAL A 330 -6.42 -14.65 -26.41
C VAL A 330 -6.21 -14.54 -27.91
N ASN A 331 -6.34 -15.66 -28.63
CA ASN A 331 -6.10 -15.73 -30.08
C ASN A 331 -4.74 -15.13 -30.50
N GLY A 332 -3.71 -15.33 -29.66
CA GLY A 332 -2.35 -14.83 -29.87
C GLY A 332 -2.12 -13.35 -29.52
N LYS A 333 -3.15 -12.62 -29.06
CA LYS A 333 -3.04 -11.23 -28.61
C LYS A 333 -2.92 -11.18 -27.08
N SER A 334 -1.93 -10.45 -26.58
CA SER A 334 -1.71 -10.28 -25.13
C SER A 334 -2.80 -9.41 -24.50
N ALA A 335 -3.27 -9.83 -23.32
CA ALA A 335 -4.10 -9.06 -22.40
C ALA A 335 -3.26 -8.33 -21.32
N GLY A 336 -1.93 -8.37 -21.44
CA GLY A 336 -0.99 -7.75 -20.51
C GLY A 336 -0.54 -8.68 -19.38
N ILE A 337 0.32 -8.14 -18.53
CA ILE A 337 0.99 -8.85 -17.43
C ILE A 337 0.42 -8.36 -16.09
N GLN A 338 0.11 -9.30 -15.20
CA GLN A 338 -0.20 -9.02 -13.79
C GLN A 338 0.70 -9.86 -12.85
N ILE A 339 1.01 -9.30 -11.68
CA ILE A 339 1.93 -9.90 -10.69
C ILE A 339 1.34 -9.97 -9.28
N VAL A 340 0.04 -9.70 -9.15
CA VAL A 340 -0.68 -9.73 -7.87
C VAL A 340 -2.00 -10.48 -8.04
N PRO A 341 -2.20 -11.60 -7.32
CA PRO A 341 -3.47 -12.30 -7.32
C PRO A 341 -4.53 -11.55 -6.48
N PRO A 342 -5.82 -11.82 -6.71
CA PRO A 342 -6.34 -12.59 -7.84
C PRO A 342 -6.07 -11.85 -9.15
N TYR A 343 -5.74 -12.60 -10.19
CA TYR A 343 -5.41 -12.05 -11.50
C TYR A 343 -6.70 -11.94 -12.31
N ARG A 344 -7.04 -10.74 -12.78
CA ARG A 344 -8.31 -10.48 -13.47
C ARG A 344 -8.06 -9.77 -14.79
N TYR A 345 -8.51 -10.35 -15.90
CA TYR A 345 -8.30 -9.82 -17.25
C TYR A 345 -9.61 -9.59 -17.98
N ASP A 346 -9.86 -8.37 -18.43
CA ASP A 346 -10.93 -8.04 -19.35
C ASP A 346 -10.59 -8.60 -20.74
N LEU A 347 -11.21 -9.73 -21.10
CA LEU A 347 -10.98 -10.38 -22.39
C LEU A 347 -11.95 -9.90 -23.48
N THR A 348 -12.88 -9.00 -23.14
CA THR A 348 -13.99 -8.58 -24.02
C THR A 348 -13.49 -8.06 -25.38
N GLY A 349 -12.44 -7.25 -25.39
CA GLY A 349 -11.87 -6.70 -26.62
C GLY A 349 -10.99 -7.67 -27.42
N LEU A 350 -10.68 -8.85 -26.86
CA LEU A 350 -9.80 -9.85 -27.47
C LEU A 350 -10.56 -11.10 -27.93
N ALA A 351 -11.71 -11.39 -27.31
CA ALA A 351 -12.55 -12.51 -27.65
C ALA A 351 -13.30 -12.29 -28.98
N GLU A 352 -13.43 -13.36 -29.75
CA GLU A 352 -14.21 -13.43 -30.98
C GLU A 352 -15.44 -14.32 -30.77
N ALA A 353 -16.46 -14.17 -31.61
CA ALA A 353 -17.65 -15.02 -31.53
C ALA A 353 -17.30 -16.47 -31.88
N GLY A 354 -17.71 -17.42 -31.03
CA GLY A 354 -17.36 -18.83 -31.17
C GLY A 354 -16.20 -19.23 -30.26
N GLU A 355 -15.39 -20.20 -30.69
CA GLU A 355 -14.27 -20.74 -29.91
C GLU A 355 -13.04 -19.82 -29.98
N ASN A 356 -12.41 -19.59 -28.83
CA ASN A 356 -11.24 -18.75 -28.63
C ASN A 356 -10.11 -19.58 -28.02
N LYS A 357 -8.89 -19.37 -28.50
CA LYS A 357 -7.68 -19.95 -27.90
C LYS A 357 -7.25 -19.10 -26.70
N LEU A 358 -7.09 -19.73 -25.55
CA LEU A 358 -6.55 -19.12 -24.34
C LEU A 358 -5.17 -19.69 -24.03
N VAL A 359 -4.20 -18.81 -23.85
CA VAL A 359 -2.86 -19.15 -23.37
C VAL A 359 -2.56 -18.33 -22.12
N ILE A 360 -2.06 -18.99 -21.09
CA ILE A 360 -1.62 -18.35 -19.85
C ILE A 360 -0.16 -18.73 -19.63
N GLU A 361 0.73 -17.74 -19.57
CA GLU A 361 2.14 -17.94 -19.26
C GLU A 361 2.44 -17.45 -17.85
N VAL A 362 2.99 -18.33 -17.02
CA VAL A 362 3.42 -18.02 -15.65
C VAL A 362 4.94 -18.00 -15.60
N ALA A 363 5.50 -16.87 -15.19
CA ALA A 363 6.93 -16.72 -14.92
C ALA A 363 7.21 -17.05 -13.44
N THR A 364 8.03 -18.07 -13.19
CA THR A 364 8.48 -18.42 -11.84
C THR A 364 9.71 -17.61 -11.43
N THR A 365 10.08 -17.66 -10.16
CA THR A 365 11.37 -17.12 -9.69
C THR A 365 12.49 -18.16 -9.88
N LEU A 366 13.74 -17.74 -9.68
CA LEU A 366 14.92 -18.62 -9.65
C LEU A 366 15.09 -19.36 -8.31
N GLU A 367 14.18 -19.18 -7.35
CA GLU A 367 14.33 -19.69 -5.97
C GLU A 367 14.63 -21.19 -5.95
N ARG A 368 13.90 -21.98 -6.74
CA ARG A 368 13.99 -23.44 -6.79
C ARG A 368 15.30 -23.93 -7.42
N GLN A 369 15.67 -23.34 -8.55
CA GLN A 369 16.93 -23.67 -9.22
C GLN A 369 18.14 -23.28 -8.36
N CYS A 370 18.13 -22.08 -7.79
CA CYS A 370 19.20 -21.60 -6.90
C CYS A 370 19.31 -22.45 -5.64
N TYR A 371 18.20 -22.84 -5.03
CA TYR A 371 18.21 -23.76 -3.89
C TYR A 371 18.87 -25.09 -4.28
N GLU A 372 18.46 -25.71 -5.38
CA GLU A 372 19.03 -26.99 -5.81
C GLU A 372 20.54 -26.90 -6.07
N MET A 373 21.02 -25.80 -6.65
CA MET A 373 22.45 -25.55 -6.88
C MET A 373 23.26 -25.35 -5.59
N THR A 374 22.63 -24.87 -4.52
CA THR A 374 23.33 -24.39 -3.31
C THR A 374 23.02 -25.17 -2.04
N LYS A 375 22.08 -26.12 -2.08
CA LYS A 375 21.60 -26.88 -0.92
C LYS A 375 22.67 -27.63 -0.13
N ASP A 376 23.83 -27.90 -0.73
CA ASP A 376 24.95 -28.60 -0.10
C ASP A 376 26.08 -27.67 0.35
N ASP A 377 26.02 -26.36 0.05
CA ASP A 377 27.02 -25.38 0.50
C ASP A 377 26.82 -25.05 2.00
N PRO A 378 27.82 -25.36 2.87
CA PRO A 378 27.74 -25.07 4.29
C PRO A 378 27.56 -23.58 4.62
N ARG A 379 28.07 -22.67 3.78
CA ARG A 379 27.96 -21.22 3.97
C ARG A 379 26.53 -20.75 3.77
N MET A 380 25.84 -21.31 2.77
CA MET A 380 24.45 -20.96 2.49
C MET A 380 23.53 -21.47 3.61
N LYS A 381 23.78 -22.69 4.13
CA LYS A 381 23.08 -23.19 5.33
C LYS A 381 23.27 -22.28 6.54
N MET A 382 24.50 -21.82 6.79
CA MET A 382 24.78 -20.88 7.89
C MET A 382 24.08 -19.53 7.70
N ARG A 383 23.83 -19.09 6.47
CA ARG A 383 23.07 -17.87 6.14
C ARG A 383 21.55 -18.06 6.14
N GLY A 384 21.06 -19.23 6.55
CA GLY A 384 19.63 -19.49 6.68
C GLY A 384 18.94 -19.95 5.38
N LEU A 385 19.67 -20.58 4.45
CA LEU A 385 19.07 -21.20 3.28
C LEU A 385 17.95 -22.16 3.70
N ALA A 386 16.73 -21.90 3.21
CA ALA A 386 15.56 -22.72 3.44
C ALA A 386 15.14 -23.42 2.15
N LYS A 387 14.53 -24.60 2.29
CA LYS A 387 13.93 -25.31 1.16
C LYS A 387 12.68 -24.56 0.68
N PRO A 388 12.48 -24.35 -0.63
CA PRO A 388 11.26 -23.75 -1.16
C PRO A 388 10.02 -24.60 -0.84
N GLU A 389 9.01 -23.98 -0.23
CA GLU A 389 7.74 -24.63 0.17
C GLU A 389 6.53 -24.14 -0.63
N GLY A 390 6.66 -23.02 -1.37
CA GLY A 390 5.57 -22.46 -2.18
C GLY A 390 5.18 -23.34 -3.38
N GLY A 391 4.07 -23.04 -4.06
CA GLY A 391 3.71 -23.73 -5.30
C GLY A 391 4.56 -23.29 -6.50
N SER A 392 4.20 -23.74 -7.72
CA SER A 392 4.84 -23.33 -8.97
C SER A 392 3.80 -23.39 -10.10
N GLY A 393 3.80 -22.40 -10.99
CA GLY A 393 2.78 -22.29 -12.04
C GLY A 393 1.44 -21.76 -11.52
N ILE A 394 0.32 -22.21 -12.09
CA ILE A 394 -1.03 -21.83 -11.64
C ILE A 394 -1.41 -22.67 -10.42
N THR A 395 -1.39 -22.06 -9.23
CA THR A 395 -1.65 -22.70 -7.93
C THR A 395 -3.06 -22.46 -7.40
N GLY A 396 -3.85 -21.67 -8.13
CA GLY A 396 -5.24 -21.41 -7.85
C GLY A 396 -6.17 -22.01 -8.91
N GLU A 397 -7.41 -21.57 -8.81
CA GLU A 397 -8.52 -21.95 -9.69
C GLU A 397 -8.63 -20.94 -10.83
N VAL A 398 -9.17 -21.41 -11.98
CA VAL A 398 -9.35 -20.58 -13.18
C VAL A 398 -10.81 -20.56 -13.60
N TYR A 399 -11.37 -19.34 -13.66
CA TYR A 399 -12.77 -19.11 -13.99
C TYR A 399 -12.90 -18.09 -15.11
N LEU A 400 -13.88 -18.31 -15.97
CA LEU A 400 -14.44 -17.24 -16.78
C LEU A 400 -15.70 -16.71 -16.11
N ARG A 401 -15.88 -15.40 -16.17
CA ARG A 401 -17.12 -14.74 -15.80
C ARG A 401 -17.72 -14.12 -17.04
N HIS A 402 -18.98 -14.47 -17.26
CA HIS A 402 -19.76 -14.00 -18.40
C HIS A 402 -20.84 -13.05 -17.91
N PHE A 403 -20.94 -11.88 -18.53
CA PHE A 403 -21.95 -10.90 -18.16
C PHE A 403 -22.67 -10.40 -19.40
N GLY A 404 -24.00 -10.39 -19.34
CA GLY A 404 -24.85 -9.71 -20.31
C GLY A 404 -24.79 -8.19 -20.09
N CYS A 405 -24.86 -7.44 -21.18
CA CYS A 405 -25.05 -5.99 -21.14
C CYS A 405 -26.31 -5.60 -20.35
#